data_AF-A0A6J4YNM7-F1
#
_entry.id   AF-A0A6J4YNM7-F1
#
_cell.length_a   1.000
_cell.length_b   1.000
_cell.length_c   1.000
_cell.angle_alpha   90.00
_cell.angle_beta   90.00
_cell.angle_gamma   90.00
#
_symmetry.space_group_name_H-M   'P 1'
#
loop_
_entity.id
_entity.type
_entity.pdbx_description
1 polymer ?
#
loop_
_entity_poly.entity_id
_entity_poly.type
_entity_poly.pdbx_seq_one_letter_code
_entity_poly.pdbx_strand_id
1 'polypeptide(L)'
;MATHMLYEAINHAHNRYLYGNRVTAMPHIRRGFLEAWSRILMSRLYCYRATDYFRQANKETDRRYILFNAIQKARAAAQNEAAVIIMHNIMAAKAYETNTFAETAVRNTGNAVRLEGTAHVNMGQAVKFMNNYFNDNVDLPEVPDGKMLKDDSSSMFDQGFGKVKNIKFNDYRKSFKGCELANVKIFLEQAASLKKFNNASPMSKGQMKNHDFMLNVAEIFGVVAYGQLVFEKARIENIDEMVVDQLFSYLVRDINRFVIRQVNEYAGHFADGQKENLLDIIKEPHIDFDREEHILVDYVFSLDGAYGSTYGEKINE
;
A
#
# COMPACT_ATOMS: atom_id res chain seq x y z
N MET A 1 13.38 1.70 -8.36
CA MET A 1 14.36 1.35 -7.31
C MET A 1 14.01 0.02 -6.66
N ALA A 2 12.91 -0.09 -5.89
CA ALA A 2 12.56 -1.33 -5.18
C ALA A 2 12.49 -2.58 -6.08
N THR A 3 11.85 -2.51 -7.26
CA THR A 3 11.83 -3.64 -8.21
C THR A 3 13.20 -4.04 -8.72
N HIS A 4 14.12 -3.10 -8.94
CA HIS A 4 15.48 -3.42 -9.36
C HIS A 4 16.23 -4.12 -8.23
N MET A 5 16.18 -3.57 -7.01
CA MET A 5 16.78 -4.20 -5.84
C MET A 5 16.22 -5.61 -5.58
N LEU A 6 14.94 -5.85 -5.88
CA LEU A 6 14.32 -7.17 -5.76
C LEU A 6 15.01 -8.21 -6.64
N TYR A 7 15.24 -7.90 -7.92
CA TYR A 7 15.97 -8.81 -8.81
C TYR A 7 17.37 -9.12 -8.27
N GLU A 8 18.10 -8.10 -7.85
CA GLU A 8 19.45 -8.27 -7.32
C GLU A 8 19.48 -9.06 -6.00
N ALA A 9 18.53 -8.79 -5.10
CA ALA A 9 18.39 -9.49 -3.83
C ALA A 9 18.07 -10.97 -4.03
N ILE A 10 17.16 -11.29 -4.97
CA ILE A 10 16.79 -12.67 -5.30
C ILE A 10 17.98 -13.39 -5.93
N ASN A 11 18.63 -12.80 -6.94
CA ASN A 11 19.83 -13.37 -7.56
C ASN A 11 20.92 -13.67 -6.51
N HIS A 12 21.15 -12.75 -5.58
CA HIS A 12 22.12 -12.96 -4.50
C HIS A 12 21.70 -14.08 -3.55
N ALA A 13 20.48 -14.03 -3.00
CA ALA A 13 20.04 -14.95 -1.96
C ALA A 13 19.75 -16.36 -2.50
N HIS A 14 19.24 -16.48 -3.72
CA HIS A 14 18.89 -17.78 -4.32
C HIS A 14 20.13 -18.61 -4.67
N ASN A 15 21.22 -17.95 -5.06
CA ASN A 15 22.48 -18.60 -5.44
C ASN A 15 23.47 -18.75 -4.28
N ARG A 16 23.19 -18.15 -3.12
CA ARG A 16 24.04 -18.25 -1.92
C ARG A 16 23.66 -19.45 -1.07
N TYR A 17 24.68 -20.19 -0.63
CA TYR A 17 24.53 -21.31 0.31
C TYR A 17 25.12 -20.95 1.67
N LEU A 18 24.37 -21.23 2.74
CA LEU A 18 24.82 -21.15 4.13
C LEU A 18 24.35 -22.41 4.84
N TYR A 19 25.23 -23.02 5.65
CA TYR A 19 24.92 -24.22 6.42
C TYR A 19 24.30 -25.36 5.56
N GLY A 20 24.84 -25.55 4.35
CA GLY A 20 24.40 -26.61 3.43
C GLY A 20 23.08 -26.37 2.69
N ASN A 21 22.42 -25.22 2.90
CA ASN A 21 21.14 -24.90 2.27
C ASN A 21 21.21 -23.56 1.54
N ARG A 22 20.36 -23.38 0.51
CA ARG A 22 20.16 -22.06 -0.09
C ARG A 22 19.64 -21.07 0.95
N VAL A 23 20.08 -19.82 0.89
CA VAL A 23 19.58 -18.77 1.80
C VAL A 23 18.06 -18.59 1.63
N THR A 24 17.54 -18.77 0.41
CA THR A 24 16.09 -18.79 0.11
C THR A 24 15.32 -19.97 0.68
N ALA A 25 15.99 -20.98 1.27
CA ALA A 25 15.31 -22.03 2.04
C ALA A 25 15.01 -21.61 3.48
N MET A 26 15.64 -20.54 4.00
CA MET A 26 15.45 -20.10 5.38
C MET A 26 14.07 -19.45 5.57
N PRO A 27 13.27 -19.85 6.59
CA PRO A 27 11.88 -19.39 6.75
C PRO A 27 11.69 -17.87 6.79
N HIS A 28 12.58 -17.15 7.47
CA HIS A 28 12.51 -15.70 7.58
C HIS A 28 12.86 -14.98 6.27
N ILE A 29 13.77 -15.55 5.45
CA ILE A 29 14.12 -15.04 4.13
C ILE A 29 12.96 -15.23 3.16
N ARG A 30 12.35 -16.43 3.16
CA ARG A 30 11.15 -16.74 2.37
C ARG A 30 10.03 -15.75 2.66
N ARG A 31 9.67 -15.58 3.93
CA ARG A 31 8.66 -14.63 4.37
C ARG A 31 9.00 -13.19 3.98
N GLY A 32 10.27 -12.80 4.13
CA GLY A 32 10.75 -11.47 3.76
C GLY A 32 10.60 -11.20 2.25
N PHE A 33 10.98 -12.16 1.40
CA PHE A 33 10.81 -12.02 -0.05
C PHE A 33 9.34 -11.94 -0.47
N LEU A 34 8.49 -12.81 0.08
CA LEU A 34 7.05 -12.77 -0.20
C LEU A 34 6.46 -11.40 0.16
N GLU A 35 6.84 -10.86 1.32
CA GLU A 35 6.37 -9.56 1.78
C GLU A 35 6.90 -8.42 0.91
N ALA A 36 8.21 -8.38 0.65
CA ALA A 36 8.82 -7.33 -0.17
C ALA A 36 8.22 -7.31 -1.59
N TRP A 37 8.09 -8.47 -2.23
CA TRP A 37 7.46 -8.62 -3.54
C TRP A 37 6.00 -8.15 -3.52
N SER A 38 5.23 -8.57 -2.52
CA SER A 38 3.82 -8.19 -2.37
C SER A 38 3.65 -6.68 -2.21
N ARG A 39 4.50 -6.03 -1.38
CA ARG A 39 4.47 -4.58 -1.17
C ARG A 39 4.83 -3.80 -2.43
N ILE A 40 5.81 -4.27 -3.20
CA ILE A 40 6.19 -3.68 -4.49
C ILE A 40 5.02 -3.81 -5.49
N LEU A 41 4.41 -4.99 -5.60
CA LEU A 41 3.30 -5.22 -6.53
C LEU A 41 2.09 -4.36 -6.17
N MET A 42 1.68 -4.34 -4.90
CA MET A 42 0.58 -3.47 -4.44
C MET A 42 0.86 -2.00 -4.75
N SER A 43 2.08 -1.52 -4.49
CA SER A 43 2.43 -0.12 -4.73
C SER A 43 2.32 0.23 -6.21
N ARG A 44 2.76 -0.68 -7.09
CA ARG A 44 2.63 -0.52 -8.54
C ARG A 44 1.17 -0.47 -8.98
N LEU A 45 0.36 -1.44 -8.56
CA LEU A 45 -1.08 -1.52 -8.86
C LEU A 45 -1.81 -0.25 -8.41
N TYR A 46 -1.54 0.18 -7.18
CA TYR A 46 -2.10 1.42 -6.64
C TYR A 46 -1.70 2.65 -7.46
N CYS A 47 -0.40 2.84 -7.74
CA CYS A 47 0.09 4.00 -8.48
C CYS A 47 -0.51 4.09 -9.88
N TYR A 48 -0.62 2.96 -10.59
CA TYR A 48 -1.25 2.97 -11.91
C TYR A 48 -2.73 3.29 -11.82
N ARG A 49 -3.45 2.73 -10.84
CA ARG A 49 -4.87 3.06 -10.70
C ARG A 49 -5.09 4.52 -10.31
N ALA A 50 -4.29 5.05 -9.39
CA ALA A 50 -4.34 6.47 -9.02
C ALA A 50 -4.07 7.38 -10.23
N THR A 51 -3.15 6.96 -11.12
CA THR A 51 -2.91 7.63 -12.39
C THR A 51 -4.15 7.61 -13.28
N ASP A 52 -4.85 6.47 -13.40
CA ASP A 52 -6.10 6.37 -14.16
C ASP A 52 -7.15 7.38 -13.64
N TYR A 53 -7.31 7.49 -12.31
CA TYR A 53 -8.18 8.49 -11.68
C TYR A 53 -7.75 9.93 -12.00
N PHE A 54 -6.45 10.20 -11.97
CA PHE A 54 -5.93 11.55 -12.26
C PHE A 54 -6.17 11.96 -13.71
N ARG A 55 -5.99 11.04 -14.66
CA ARG A 55 -6.25 11.26 -16.10
C ARG A 55 -7.72 11.50 -16.43
N GLN A 56 -8.63 11.04 -15.56
CA GLN A 56 -10.07 11.28 -15.71
C GLN A 56 -10.60 12.42 -14.83
N ALA A 57 -9.71 13.10 -14.10
CA ALA A 57 -10.12 14.17 -13.21
C ALA A 57 -10.76 15.32 -13.98
N ASN A 58 -11.82 15.87 -13.41
CA ASN A 58 -12.48 17.08 -13.89
C ASN A 58 -12.62 18.06 -12.73
N LYS A 59 -12.19 19.31 -12.95
CA LYS A 59 -12.15 20.36 -11.92
C LYS A 59 -13.49 20.69 -11.25
N GLU A 60 -14.60 20.39 -11.91
CA GLU A 60 -15.95 20.66 -11.44
C GLU A 60 -16.66 19.41 -10.94
N THR A 61 -16.51 18.29 -11.65
CA THR A 61 -17.36 17.10 -11.45
C THR A 61 -16.68 15.91 -10.78
N ASP A 62 -15.36 15.73 -10.95
CA ASP A 62 -14.65 14.58 -10.38
C ASP A 62 -13.23 14.94 -9.93
N ARG A 63 -13.09 15.06 -8.61
CA ARG A 63 -11.81 15.39 -7.95
C ARG A 63 -11.37 14.31 -6.97
N ARG A 64 -11.85 13.07 -7.13
CA ARG A 64 -11.50 11.93 -6.26
C ARG A 64 -10.00 11.68 -6.21
N TYR A 65 -9.30 11.97 -7.31
CA TYR A 65 -7.84 11.84 -7.43
C TYR A 65 -7.07 12.54 -6.30
N ILE A 66 -7.63 13.58 -5.68
CA ILE A 66 -6.95 14.34 -4.61
C ILE A 66 -6.73 13.44 -3.37
N LEU A 67 -7.68 12.57 -3.03
CA LEU A 67 -7.48 11.58 -1.97
C LEU A 67 -6.40 10.57 -2.40
N PHE A 68 -6.51 10.05 -3.62
CA PHE A 68 -5.63 8.99 -4.08
C PHE A 68 -4.18 9.44 -4.24
N ASN A 69 -3.95 10.67 -4.72
CA ASN A 69 -2.62 11.26 -4.80
C ASN A 69 -2.01 11.51 -3.42
N ALA A 70 -2.80 11.96 -2.44
CA ALA A 70 -2.33 12.11 -1.07
C ALA A 70 -1.86 10.76 -0.49
N ILE A 71 -2.65 9.70 -0.68
CA ILE A 71 -2.27 8.34 -0.26
C ILE A 71 -1.08 7.82 -1.07
N GLN A 72 -0.95 8.14 -2.36
CA GLN A 72 0.20 7.72 -3.18
C GLN A 72 1.50 8.28 -2.61
N LYS A 73 1.53 9.59 -2.34
CA LYS A 73 2.71 10.31 -1.83
C LYS A 73 3.15 9.83 -0.45
N ALA A 74 2.20 9.44 0.40
CA ALA A 74 2.51 8.95 1.74
C ALA A 74 2.71 7.42 1.76
N ARG A 75 1.66 6.67 1.45
CA ARG A 75 1.61 5.21 1.66
C ARG A 75 2.35 4.44 0.58
N ALA A 76 2.09 4.70 -0.71
CA ALA A 76 2.70 3.92 -1.78
C ALA A 76 4.23 4.05 -1.78
N ALA A 77 4.74 5.25 -1.45
CA ALA A 77 6.16 5.50 -1.22
C ALA A 77 6.69 4.69 0.00
N ALA A 78 6.01 4.74 1.14
CA ALA A 78 6.39 3.98 2.34
C ALA A 78 6.37 2.45 2.14
N GLN A 79 5.48 1.92 1.30
CA GLN A 79 5.45 0.50 0.96
C GLN A 79 6.72 0.07 0.19
N ASN A 80 7.22 0.92 -0.71
CA ASN A 80 8.49 0.66 -1.40
C ASN A 80 9.69 0.76 -0.47
N GLU A 81 9.70 1.73 0.45
CA GLU A 81 10.75 1.86 1.47
C GLU A 81 10.77 0.63 2.39
N ALA A 82 9.61 0.18 2.86
CA ALA A 82 9.50 -1.04 3.67
C ALA A 82 10.03 -2.28 2.93
N ALA A 83 9.69 -2.44 1.64
CA ALA A 83 10.22 -3.52 0.81
C ALA A 83 11.76 -3.45 0.69
N VAL A 84 12.32 -2.26 0.46
CA VAL A 84 13.78 -2.04 0.41
C VAL A 84 14.44 -2.40 1.73
N ILE A 85 13.86 -2.03 2.87
CA ILE A 85 14.39 -2.39 4.19
C ILE A 85 14.38 -3.91 4.39
N ILE A 86 13.30 -4.60 3.99
CA ILE A 86 13.22 -6.07 4.08
C ILE A 86 14.29 -6.73 3.21
N MET A 87 14.44 -6.29 1.95
CA MET A 87 15.47 -6.82 1.04
C MET A 87 16.88 -6.50 1.52
N HIS A 88 17.09 -5.33 2.12
CA HIS A 88 18.36 -4.97 2.74
C HIS A 88 18.70 -5.95 3.88
N ASN A 89 17.76 -6.27 4.76
CA ASN A 89 17.97 -7.26 5.82
C ASN A 89 18.30 -8.65 5.26
N ILE A 90 17.76 -9.02 4.09
CA ILE A 90 18.05 -10.28 3.40
C ILE A 90 19.47 -10.29 2.80
N MET A 91 19.86 -9.21 2.11
CA MET A 91 21.17 -9.10 1.47
C MET A 91 22.32 -8.87 2.47
N ALA A 92 22.01 -8.30 3.63
CA ALA A 92 22.97 -7.95 4.67
C ALA A 92 24.15 -7.13 4.09
N ALA A 93 25.39 -7.53 4.38
CA ALA A 93 26.60 -6.82 3.95
C ALA A 93 26.68 -6.58 2.44
N LYS A 94 26.11 -7.48 1.61
CA LYS A 94 26.16 -7.36 0.14
C LYS A 94 25.49 -6.07 -0.35
N ALA A 95 24.44 -5.61 0.34
CA ALA A 95 23.73 -4.39 -0.03
C ALA A 95 24.54 -3.09 0.19
N TYR A 96 25.70 -3.17 0.85
CA TYR A 96 26.61 -2.03 1.03
C TYR A 96 27.76 -2.00 0.02
N GLU A 97 27.91 -3.04 -0.81
CA GLU A 97 29.00 -3.10 -1.78
C GLU A 97 28.73 -2.10 -2.92
N THR A 98 29.75 -1.30 -3.28
CA THR A 98 29.63 -0.20 -4.24
C THR A 98 29.35 -0.65 -5.68
N ASN A 99 29.57 -1.93 -5.98
CA ASN A 99 29.22 -2.56 -7.25
C ASN A 99 27.82 -3.19 -7.25
N THR A 100 26.93 -2.78 -6.33
CA THR A 100 25.54 -3.23 -6.28
C THR A 100 24.59 -2.07 -6.51
N PHE A 101 23.47 -2.32 -7.20
CA PHE A 101 22.39 -1.33 -7.26
C PHE A 101 21.67 -1.24 -5.90
N ALA A 102 21.68 -2.33 -5.12
CA ALA A 102 21.18 -2.39 -3.75
C ALA A 102 21.69 -1.24 -2.88
N GLU A 103 22.98 -0.89 -2.95
CA GLU A 103 23.56 0.25 -2.25
C GLU A 103 22.83 1.56 -2.58
N THR A 104 22.66 1.84 -3.88
CA THR A 104 21.93 3.00 -4.37
C THR A 104 20.47 2.99 -3.91
N ALA A 105 19.81 1.83 -3.95
CA ALA A 105 18.42 1.69 -3.52
C ALA A 105 18.26 1.96 -2.01
N VAL A 106 19.13 1.39 -1.18
CA VAL A 106 19.14 1.58 0.29
C VAL A 106 19.35 3.05 0.63
N ARG A 107 20.30 3.72 -0.02
CA ARG A 107 20.62 5.13 0.25
C ARG A 107 19.51 6.08 -0.18
N ASN A 108 18.89 5.83 -1.35
CA ASN A 108 18.05 6.84 -2.00
C ASN A 108 16.54 6.60 -1.85
N THR A 109 16.08 5.39 -1.53
CA THR A 109 14.63 5.11 -1.48
C THR A 109 13.91 5.97 -0.43
N GLY A 110 14.53 6.21 0.73
CA GLY A 110 13.97 7.07 1.77
C GLY A 110 13.81 8.53 1.33
N ASN A 111 14.62 9.02 0.38
CA ASN A 111 14.52 10.40 -0.11
C ASN A 111 13.16 10.67 -0.76
N ALA A 112 12.64 9.72 -1.55
CA ALA A 112 11.33 9.85 -2.21
C ALA A 112 10.19 10.01 -1.19
N VAL A 113 10.27 9.31 -0.05
CA VAL A 113 9.26 9.40 1.03
C VAL A 113 9.32 10.75 1.77
N ARG A 114 10.51 11.37 1.84
CA ARG A 114 10.74 12.61 2.59
C ARG A 114 10.56 13.88 1.75
N LEU A 115 10.94 13.85 0.47
CA LEU A 115 10.85 15.00 -0.45
C LEU A 115 9.41 15.43 -0.74
N GLU A 116 8.45 14.52 -0.65
CA GLU A 116 7.02 14.79 -0.88
C GLU A 116 6.34 15.62 0.24
N GLY A 117 7.11 16.19 1.18
CA GLY A 117 6.58 17.13 2.16
C GLY A 117 5.65 16.45 3.16
N THR A 118 6.24 15.60 4.00
CA THR A 118 5.67 14.90 5.15
C THR A 118 4.46 14.01 4.83
N ALA A 119 4.68 12.68 4.88
CA ALA A 119 3.59 11.70 4.93
C ALA A 119 2.46 12.13 5.89
N HIS A 120 2.81 12.84 6.97
CA HIS A 120 1.89 13.45 7.91
C HIS A 120 0.90 14.47 7.31
N VAL A 121 1.35 15.39 6.47
CA VAL A 121 0.45 16.37 5.82
C VAL A 121 -0.49 15.68 4.85
N ASN A 122 0.03 14.75 4.05
CA ASN A 122 -0.79 13.98 3.10
C ASN A 122 -1.83 13.10 3.81
N MET A 123 -1.46 12.45 4.91
CA MET A 123 -2.40 11.67 5.73
C MET A 123 -3.41 12.57 6.47
N GLY A 124 -2.97 13.71 6.99
CA GLY A 124 -3.87 14.72 7.55
C GLY A 124 -4.84 15.32 6.52
N GLN A 125 -4.48 15.33 5.24
CA GLN A 125 -5.40 15.63 4.16
C GLN A 125 -6.35 14.46 3.87
N ALA A 126 -5.84 13.22 3.81
CA ALA A 126 -6.63 12.02 3.55
C ALA A 126 -7.78 11.85 4.55
N VAL A 127 -7.54 12.05 5.86
CA VAL A 127 -8.58 11.85 6.88
C VAL A 127 -9.78 12.79 6.73
N LYS A 128 -9.62 13.94 6.07
CA LYS A 128 -10.72 14.87 5.78
C LYS A 128 -11.74 14.29 4.80
N PHE A 129 -11.36 13.27 4.03
CA PHE A 129 -12.24 12.56 3.09
C PHE A 129 -12.99 11.40 3.74
N MET A 130 -12.55 10.93 4.92
CA MET A 130 -13.03 9.67 5.53
C MET A 130 -14.55 9.61 5.67
N ASN A 131 -15.17 10.70 6.16
CA ASN A 131 -16.62 10.74 6.30
C ASN A 131 -17.35 10.62 4.95
N ASN A 132 -16.92 11.37 3.94
CA ASN A 132 -17.57 11.32 2.62
C ASN A 132 -17.32 9.97 1.92
N TYR A 133 -16.12 9.41 2.07
CA TYR A 133 -15.77 8.12 1.51
C TYR A 133 -16.67 7.00 2.05
N PHE A 134 -17.00 7.03 3.34
CA PHE A 134 -17.81 5.98 3.98
C PHE A 134 -19.32 6.23 3.98
N ASN A 135 -19.76 7.48 4.10
CA ASN A 135 -21.15 7.81 4.46
C ASN A 135 -21.89 8.64 3.40
N ASP A 136 -21.19 9.30 2.47
CA ASP A 136 -21.78 10.26 1.54
C ASP A 136 -21.39 9.89 0.10
N ASN A 137 -21.78 8.68 -0.29
CA ASN A 137 -21.49 8.13 -1.60
C ASN A 137 -22.47 8.66 -2.65
N VAL A 138 -21.96 8.93 -3.85
CA VAL A 138 -22.75 9.35 -5.02
C VAL A 138 -22.36 8.50 -6.22
N ASP A 139 -23.23 8.41 -7.21
CA ASP A 139 -22.92 7.71 -8.46
C ASP A 139 -22.03 8.58 -9.34
N LEU A 140 -20.75 8.22 -9.43
CA LEU A 140 -19.75 8.83 -10.28
C LEU A 140 -19.38 7.89 -11.43
N PRO A 141 -18.98 8.44 -12.58
CA PRO A 141 -18.55 7.64 -13.73
C PRO A 141 -17.47 6.62 -13.34
N GLU A 142 -17.54 5.46 -13.99
CA GLU A 142 -16.48 4.47 -13.92
C GLU A 142 -15.21 5.03 -14.58
N VAL A 143 -14.07 4.75 -13.95
CA VAL A 143 -12.76 5.18 -14.46
C VAL A 143 -12.19 4.08 -15.34
N PRO A 144 -11.98 4.31 -16.65
CA PRO A 144 -11.41 3.33 -17.58
C PRO A 144 -10.02 2.82 -17.16
N ASP A 145 -9.54 1.77 -17.84
CA ASP A 145 -8.34 0.99 -17.50
C ASP A 145 -6.99 1.70 -17.75
N GLY A 146 -7.03 2.96 -18.21
CA GLY A 146 -5.86 3.80 -18.43
C GLY A 146 -5.12 3.53 -19.75
N LYS A 147 -5.55 2.56 -20.56
CA LYS A 147 -4.90 2.20 -21.84
C LYS A 147 -5.27 3.14 -22.99
N MET A 148 -6.20 4.06 -22.76
CA MET A 148 -6.69 5.01 -23.75
C MET A 148 -5.68 6.14 -24.03
N LEU A 149 -5.43 6.42 -25.30
CA LEU A 149 -4.81 7.66 -25.74
C LEU A 149 -5.83 8.80 -25.56
N LYS A 150 -5.55 9.74 -24.67
CA LYS A 150 -6.41 10.90 -24.36
C LYS A 150 -5.54 12.12 -24.06
N ASP A 151 -6.06 13.29 -24.40
CA ASP A 151 -5.52 14.57 -23.90
C ASP A 151 -5.94 14.79 -22.44
N ASP A 152 -4.96 14.77 -21.55
CA ASP A 152 -5.14 14.97 -20.10
C ASP A 152 -4.68 16.37 -19.66
N SER A 153 -4.44 17.29 -20.61
CA SER A 153 -3.97 18.65 -20.33
C SER A 153 -4.88 19.41 -19.36
N SER A 154 -6.20 19.23 -19.48
CA SER A 154 -7.16 19.85 -18.55
C SER A 154 -6.95 19.35 -17.11
N SER A 155 -6.72 18.06 -16.92
CA SER A 155 -6.52 17.45 -15.60
C SER A 155 -5.16 17.80 -15.01
N MET A 156 -4.13 17.97 -15.86
CA MET A 156 -2.79 18.34 -15.43
C MET A 156 -2.64 19.83 -15.10
N PHE A 157 -3.17 20.72 -15.94
CA PHE A 157 -2.93 22.16 -15.87
C PHE A 157 -4.09 22.98 -15.29
N ASP A 158 -5.31 22.44 -15.26
CA ASP A 158 -6.52 23.13 -14.76
C ASP A 158 -7.26 22.29 -13.71
N GLN A 159 -6.62 22.10 -12.55
CA GLN A 159 -7.07 21.21 -11.47
C GLN A 159 -8.24 21.74 -10.62
N GLY A 160 -8.61 23.01 -10.80
CA GLY A 160 -9.64 23.71 -10.03
C GLY A 160 -9.30 23.92 -8.55
N PHE A 161 -10.07 24.80 -7.90
CA PHE A 161 -9.94 25.09 -6.46
C PHE A 161 -11.23 24.72 -5.73
N GLY A 162 -11.13 24.27 -4.48
CA GLY A 162 -12.32 23.90 -3.70
C GLY A 162 -12.00 23.25 -2.37
N LYS A 163 -13.02 23.12 -1.52
CA LYS A 163 -12.87 22.50 -0.20
C LYS A 163 -12.89 20.99 -0.34
N VAL A 164 -11.86 20.32 0.20
CA VAL A 164 -11.72 18.85 0.25
C VAL A 164 -12.99 18.15 0.73
N LYS A 165 -13.69 18.72 1.73
CA LYS A 165 -14.94 18.18 2.28
C LYS A 165 -16.11 18.10 1.31
N ASN A 166 -16.03 18.72 0.13
CA ASN A 166 -17.10 18.66 -0.88
C ASN A 166 -16.90 17.50 -1.86
N ILE A 167 -15.73 16.85 -1.85
CA ILE A 167 -15.40 15.77 -2.75
C ILE A 167 -16.12 14.50 -2.28
N LYS A 168 -16.91 13.91 -3.18
CA LYS A 168 -17.69 12.68 -2.96
C LYS A 168 -17.04 11.49 -3.65
N PHE A 169 -17.46 10.30 -3.28
CA PHE A 169 -16.91 9.05 -3.80
C PHE A 169 -18.02 8.09 -4.20
N ASN A 170 -17.73 7.21 -5.16
CA ASN A 170 -18.51 5.98 -5.29
C ASN A 170 -18.39 5.16 -3.99
N ASP A 171 -19.38 4.33 -3.72
CA ASP A 171 -19.25 3.32 -2.68
C ASP A 171 -18.12 2.36 -3.03
N TYR A 172 -17.05 2.36 -2.22
CA TYR A 172 -15.86 1.54 -2.43
C TYR A 172 -16.17 0.04 -2.52
N ARG A 173 -17.27 -0.42 -1.90
CA ARG A 173 -17.71 -1.82 -1.94
C ARG A 173 -18.07 -2.28 -3.35
N LYS A 174 -18.45 -1.35 -4.25
CA LYS A 174 -18.74 -1.67 -5.65
C LYS A 174 -17.53 -2.33 -6.33
N SER A 175 -16.32 -1.86 -6.02
CA SER A 175 -15.07 -2.40 -6.56
C SER A 175 -14.84 -3.86 -6.20
N PHE A 176 -15.44 -4.33 -5.09
CA PHE A 176 -15.29 -5.69 -4.54
C PHE A 176 -16.44 -6.64 -4.87
N LYS A 177 -17.45 -6.21 -5.63
CA LYS A 177 -18.62 -7.02 -5.97
C LYS A 177 -18.19 -8.37 -6.57
N GLY A 178 -18.76 -9.46 -6.04
CA GLY A 178 -18.50 -10.84 -6.48
C GLY A 178 -17.15 -11.43 -6.05
N CYS A 179 -16.38 -10.76 -5.19
CA CYS A 179 -15.12 -11.30 -4.68
C CYS A 179 -15.35 -12.27 -3.52
N GLU A 180 -14.85 -13.50 -3.65
CA GLU A 180 -14.97 -14.53 -2.61
C GLU A 180 -13.70 -14.79 -1.80
N LEU A 181 -12.61 -14.06 -2.11
CA LEU A 181 -11.28 -14.23 -1.51
C LEU A 181 -11.28 -13.93 0.00
N ALA A 182 -10.64 -14.81 0.78
CA ALA A 182 -10.73 -14.82 2.23
C ALA A 182 -10.17 -13.54 2.88
N ASN A 183 -8.94 -13.14 2.53
CA ASN A 183 -8.33 -11.93 3.07
C ASN A 183 -9.00 -10.65 2.55
N VAL A 184 -9.59 -10.67 1.35
CA VAL A 184 -10.37 -9.53 0.86
C VAL A 184 -11.64 -9.35 1.70
N LYS A 185 -12.35 -10.43 2.04
CA LYS A 185 -13.51 -10.38 2.94
C LYS A 185 -13.13 -9.86 4.33
N ILE A 186 -12.07 -10.40 4.92
CA ILE A 186 -11.56 -9.94 6.21
C ILE A 186 -11.23 -8.45 6.16
N PHE A 187 -10.53 -7.99 5.12
CA PHE A 187 -10.23 -6.57 4.92
C PHE A 187 -11.49 -5.70 4.84
N LEU A 188 -12.54 -6.15 4.15
CA LEU A 188 -13.81 -5.43 4.06
C LEU A 188 -14.54 -5.39 5.41
N GLU A 189 -14.44 -6.44 6.23
CA GLU A 189 -14.93 -6.43 7.62
C GLU A 189 -14.19 -5.38 8.44
N GLN A 190 -12.86 -5.27 8.31
CA GLN A 190 -12.09 -4.21 8.99
C GLN A 190 -12.51 -2.81 8.55
N ALA A 191 -12.73 -2.61 7.25
CA ALA A 191 -13.21 -1.34 6.71
C ALA A 191 -14.63 -1.00 7.24
N ALA A 192 -15.50 -2.00 7.38
CA ALA A 192 -16.82 -1.83 7.97
C ALA A 192 -16.75 -1.50 9.48
N SER A 193 -15.87 -2.17 10.23
CA SER A 193 -15.58 -1.85 11.63
C SER A 193 -15.02 -0.44 11.79
N LEU A 194 -14.14 0.02 10.88
CA LEU A 194 -13.64 1.40 10.90
C LEU A 194 -14.77 2.41 10.65
N LYS A 195 -15.67 2.14 9.69
CA LYS A 195 -16.87 2.96 9.46
C LYS A 195 -17.76 2.99 10.71
N LYS A 196 -17.98 1.84 11.37
CA LYS A 196 -18.72 1.75 12.64
C LYS A 196 -18.05 2.60 13.73
N PHE A 197 -16.74 2.47 13.91
CA PHE A 197 -15.97 3.27 14.86
C PHE A 197 -16.13 4.78 14.59
N ASN A 198 -15.99 5.22 13.34
CA ASN A 198 -16.17 6.62 12.96
C ASN A 198 -17.58 7.15 13.27
N ASN A 199 -18.62 6.32 13.15
CA ASN A 199 -20.01 6.73 13.29
C ASN A 199 -20.54 6.61 14.73
N ALA A 200 -20.23 5.50 15.42
CA ALA A 200 -20.72 5.18 16.77
C ALA A 200 -19.86 5.81 17.88
N SER A 201 -18.63 6.17 17.56
CA SER A 201 -17.63 6.69 18.50
C SER A 201 -16.89 7.88 17.88
N PRO A 202 -17.60 8.93 17.43
CA PRO A 202 -16.98 10.04 16.74
C PRO A 202 -15.91 10.69 17.61
N MET A 203 -14.83 11.11 16.98
CA MET A 203 -13.71 11.73 17.67
C MET A 203 -14.16 13.03 18.35
N SER A 204 -13.75 13.23 19.59
CA SER A 204 -14.03 14.45 20.35
C SER A 204 -13.33 15.66 19.73
N LYS A 205 -13.79 16.87 20.05
CA LYS A 205 -13.12 18.11 19.60
C LYS A 205 -11.64 18.16 20.02
N GLY A 206 -11.29 17.56 21.16
CA GLY A 206 -9.91 17.46 21.63
C GLY A 206 -9.08 16.51 20.76
N GLN A 207 -9.61 15.33 20.46
CA GLN A 207 -8.97 14.35 19.56
C GLN A 207 -8.79 14.92 18.15
N MET A 208 -9.80 15.60 17.61
CA MET A 208 -9.71 16.23 16.28
C MET A 208 -8.65 17.34 16.19
N LYS A 209 -8.34 18.00 17.32
CA LYS A 209 -7.26 19.00 17.41
C LYS A 209 -5.88 18.37 17.63
N ASN A 210 -5.83 17.12 18.12
CA ASN A 210 -4.58 16.37 18.26
C ASN A 210 -4.20 15.78 16.90
N HIS A 211 -3.26 16.43 16.22
CA HIS A 211 -2.83 16.03 14.88
C HIS A 211 -2.23 14.62 14.85
N ASP A 212 -1.50 14.22 15.88
CA ASP A 212 -0.84 12.91 15.92
C ASP A 212 -1.86 11.79 16.14
N PHE A 213 -2.89 12.03 16.97
CA PHE A 213 -4.04 11.12 17.11
C PHE A 213 -4.75 10.91 15.76
N MET A 214 -5.04 12.02 15.06
CA MET A 214 -5.72 12.00 13.77
C MET A 214 -4.88 11.32 12.68
N LEU A 215 -3.55 11.49 12.73
CA LEU A 215 -2.62 10.89 11.80
C LEU A 215 -2.73 9.36 11.80
N ASN A 216 -2.72 8.75 12.98
CA ASN A 216 -2.80 7.29 13.08
C ASN A 216 -4.15 6.76 12.57
N VAL A 217 -5.26 7.45 12.86
CA VAL A 217 -6.56 7.14 12.27
C VAL A 217 -6.52 7.27 10.74
N ALA A 218 -5.83 8.30 10.24
CA ALA A 218 -5.64 8.51 8.81
C ALA A 218 -4.86 7.38 8.13
N GLU A 219 -3.89 6.76 8.83
CA GLU A 219 -3.16 5.60 8.31
C GLU A 219 -4.07 4.37 8.15
N ILE A 220 -4.97 4.11 9.11
CA ILE A 220 -5.95 3.02 9.00
C ILE A 220 -6.88 3.26 7.81
N PHE A 221 -7.43 4.47 7.70
CA PHE A 221 -8.27 4.87 6.57
C PHE A 221 -7.51 4.81 5.23
N GLY A 222 -6.25 5.24 5.22
CA GLY A 222 -5.37 5.18 4.08
C GLY A 222 -5.19 3.76 3.55
N VAL A 223 -5.14 2.74 4.42
CA VAL A 223 -5.09 1.33 4.00
C VAL A 223 -6.37 0.94 3.26
N VAL A 224 -7.54 1.40 3.73
CA VAL A 224 -8.84 1.06 3.12
C VAL A 224 -8.93 1.59 1.69
N ALA A 225 -8.66 2.88 1.49
CA ALA A 225 -8.66 3.49 0.16
C ALA A 225 -7.52 2.97 -0.72
N TYR A 226 -6.38 2.59 -0.14
CA TYR A 226 -5.30 1.92 -0.86
C TYR A 226 -5.70 0.54 -1.38
N GLY A 227 -6.33 -0.28 -0.54
CA GLY A 227 -6.83 -1.60 -0.93
C GLY A 227 -7.88 -1.53 -2.04
N GLN A 228 -8.77 -0.53 -2.05
CA GLN A 228 -9.70 -0.31 -3.15
C GLN A 228 -8.97 -0.22 -4.50
N LEU A 229 -8.00 0.69 -4.62
CA LEU A 229 -7.29 0.92 -5.89
C LEU A 229 -6.39 -0.26 -6.29
N VAL A 230 -5.77 -0.92 -5.32
CA VAL A 230 -5.00 -2.16 -5.58
C VAL A 230 -5.92 -3.21 -6.20
N PHE A 231 -7.11 -3.42 -5.63
CA PHE A 231 -8.04 -4.43 -6.11
C PHE A 231 -8.65 -4.09 -7.47
N GLU A 232 -9.02 -2.83 -7.69
CA GLU A 232 -9.48 -2.35 -9.00
C GLU A 232 -8.44 -2.63 -10.08
N LYS A 233 -7.17 -2.27 -9.85
CA LYS A 233 -6.12 -2.51 -10.85
C LYS A 233 -5.79 -3.98 -11.02
N ALA A 234 -5.80 -4.75 -9.93
CA ALA A 234 -5.57 -6.18 -9.98
C ALA A 234 -6.59 -6.87 -10.91
N ARG A 235 -7.88 -6.49 -10.83
CA ARG A 235 -8.92 -6.97 -11.74
C ARG A 235 -8.66 -6.54 -13.19
N ILE A 236 -8.34 -5.27 -13.40
CA ILE A 236 -8.07 -4.72 -14.75
C ILE A 236 -6.91 -5.44 -15.44
N GLU A 237 -5.85 -5.74 -14.70
CA GLU A 237 -4.66 -6.42 -15.22
C GLU A 237 -4.75 -7.96 -15.12
N ASN A 238 -5.89 -8.50 -14.69
CA ASN A 238 -6.11 -9.94 -14.48
C ASN A 238 -5.03 -10.60 -13.63
N ILE A 239 -4.65 -9.96 -12.53
CA ILE A 239 -3.74 -10.55 -11.54
C ILE A 239 -4.43 -11.76 -10.91
N ASP A 240 -3.68 -12.86 -10.80
CA ASP A 240 -4.15 -14.12 -10.22
C ASP A 240 -4.79 -13.91 -8.84
N GLU A 241 -5.97 -14.50 -8.62
CA GLU A 241 -6.72 -14.42 -7.39
C GLU A 241 -5.92 -14.85 -6.16
N MET A 242 -5.04 -15.86 -6.31
CA MET A 242 -4.18 -16.30 -5.22
C MET A 242 -3.20 -15.20 -4.79
N VAL A 243 -2.67 -14.47 -5.77
CA VAL A 243 -1.77 -13.34 -5.52
C VAL A 243 -2.56 -12.23 -4.85
N VAL A 244 -3.72 -11.88 -5.39
CA VAL A 244 -4.59 -10.83 -4.80
C VAL A 244 -4.92 -11.15 -3.34
N ASP A 245 -5.30 -12.40 -3.02
CA ASP A 245 -5.60 -12.76 -1.64
C ASP A 245 -4.36 -12.62 -0.72
N GLN A 246 -3.17 -12.99 -1.22
CA GLN A 246 -1.92 -12.78 -0.48
C GLN A 246 -1.60 -11.30 -0.25
N LEU A 247 -1.81 -10.43 -1.25
CA LEU A 247 -1.61 -8.98 -1.11
C LEU A 247 -2.50 -8.44 0.02
N PHE A 248 -3.76 -8.87 0.05
CA PHE A 248 -4.72 -8.45 1.07
C PHE A 248 -4.40 -8.97 2.46
N SER A 249 -3.75 -10.13 2.61
CA SER A 249 -3.27 -10.60 3.91
C SER A 249 -2.30 -9.59 4.56
N TYR A 250 -1.46 -8.91 3.77
CA TYR A 250 -0.56 -7.87 4.28
C TYR A 250 -1.30 -6.56 4.59
N LEU A 251 -2.35 -6.22 3.85
CA LEU A 251 -3.18 -5.05 4.17
C LEU A 251 -3.94 -5.23 5.49
N VAL A 252 -4.44 -6.45 5.76
CA VAL A 252 -5.06 -6.80 7.04
C VAL A 252 -4.08 -6.63 8.21
N ARG A 253 -2.85 -7.15 8.05
CA ARG A 253 -1.76 -7.00 9.03
C ARG A 253 -1.37 -5.53 9.25
N ASP A 254 -1.32 -4.74 8.17
CA ASP A 254 -1.02 -3.30 8.26
C ASP A 254 -2.11 -2.57 9.06
N ILE A 255 -3.40 -2.86 8.84
CA ILE A 255 -4.51 -2.29 9.63
C ILE A 255 -4.35 -2.66 11.11
N ASN A 256 -4.12 -3.94 11.43
CA ASN A 256 -3.92 -4.40 12.80
C ASN A 256 -2.77 -3.64 13.48
N ARG A 257 -1.65 -3.47 12.77
CA ARG A 257 -0.49 -2.72 13.28
C ARG A 257 -0.86 -1.28 13.63
N PHE A 258 -1.61 -0.59 12.78
CA PHE A 258 -2.01 0.80 13.03
C PHE A 258 -3.03 0.91 14.16
N VAL A 259 -3.96 -0.04 14.28
CA VAL A 259 -4.92 -0.09 15.39
C VAL A 259 -4.19 -0.28 16.72
N ILE A 260 -3.28 -1.25 16.82
CA ILE A 260 -2.50 -1.49 18.03
C ILE A 260 -1.61 -0.29 18.37
N ARG A 261 -0.98 0.33 17.37
CA ARG A 261 -0.22 1.57 17.56
C ARG A 261 -1.09 2.67 18.16
N GLN A 262 -2.28 2.87 17.62
CA GLN A 262 -3.24 3.87 18.10
C GLN A 262 -3.68 3.61 19.54
N VAL A 263 -3.98 2.36 19.88
CA VAL A 263 -4.37 1.98 21.24
C VAL A 263 -3.23 2.22 22.25
N ASN A 264 -1.99 1.90 21.89
CA ASN A 264 -0.85 2.02 22.80
C ASN A 264 -0.37 3.45 22.97
N GLU A 265 -0.17 4.19 21.88
CA GLU A 265 0.36 5.56 21.93
C GLU A 265 -0.64 6.54 22.54
N TYR A 266 -1.94 6.25 22.48
CA TYR A 266 -3.01 7.15 22.91
C TYR A 266 -3.93 6.56 23.98
N ALA A 267 -3.48 5.58 24.76
CA ALA A 267 -4.27 4.83 25.73
C ALA A 267 -5.12 5.70 26.70
N GLY A 268 -4.71 6.94 26.99
CA GLY A 268 -5.44 7.91 27.83
C GLY A 268 -6.32 8.93 27.09
N HIS A 269 -6.41 8.85 25.77
CA HIS A 269 -7.16 9.82 24.95
C HIS A 269 -8.52 9.30 24.48
N PHE A 270 -8.88 8.06 24.79
CA PHE A 270 -10.15 7.45 24.41
C PHE A 270 -11.25 7.81 25.39
N ALA A 271 -12.41 8.21 24.87
CA ALA A 271 -13.64 8.24 25.66
C ALA A 271 -14.22 6.81 25.81
N ASP A 272 -15.16 6.65 26.73
CA ASP A 272 -15.80 5.36 27.03
C ASP A 272 -16.37 4.71 25.76
N GLY A 273 -16.05 3.42 25.54
CA GLY A 273 -16.48 2.64 24.39
C GLY A 273 -15.69 2.88 23.09
N GLN A 274 -14.88 3.95 23.00
CA GLN A 274 -14.12 4.23 21.77
C GLN A 274 -12.98 3.23 21.56
N LYS A 275 -12.29 2.83 22.65
CA LYS A 275 -11.17 1.88 22.58
C LYS A 275 -11.64 0.50 22.13
N GLU A 276 -12.77 0.04 22.67
CA GLU A 276 -13.39 -1.23 22.33
C GLU A 276 -13.81 -1.25 20.85
N ASN A 277 -14.49 -0.20 20.39
CA ASN A 277 -14.87 -0.07 18.98
C ASN A 277 -13.66 0.02 18.03
N LEU A 278 -12.53 0.55 18.50
CA LEU A 278 -11.29 0.58 17.72
C LEU A 278 -10.65 -0.82 17.65
N LEU A 279 -10.67 -1.58 18.76
CA LEU A 279 -10.17 -2.95 18.82
C LEU A 279 -11.02 -3.93 17.98
N ASP A 280 -12.32 -3.67 17.80
CA ASP A 280 -13.21 -4.42 16.90
C ASP A 280 -12.73 -4.44 15.43
N ILE A 281 -11.84 -3.52 15.05
CA ILE A 281 -11.20 -3.47 13.72
C ILE A 281 -10.16 -4.59 13.55
N ILE A 282 -9.57 -5.10 14.63
CA ILE A 282 -8.55 -6.15 14.53
C ILE A 282 -9.20 -7.45 14.08
N LYS A 283 -8.63 -8.05 13.03
CA LYS A 283 -9.02 -9.37 12.50
C LYS A 283 -7.78 -10.18 12.17
N GLU A 284 -7.83 -11.49 12.37
CA GLU A 284 -6.73 -12.37 11.98
C GLU A 284 -6.70 -12.52 10.45
N PRO A 285 -5.53 -12.39 9.80
CA PRO A 285 -5.42 -12.68 8.39
C PRO A 285 -5.56 -14.19 8.14
N HIS A 286 -6.16 -14.57 7.01
CA HIS A 286 -6.19 -15.96 6.57
C HIS A 286 -4.83 -16.36 5.99
N ILE A 287 -4.14 -17.30 6.65
CA ILE A 287 -2.84 -17.82 6.25
C ILE A 287 -3.02 -19.16 5.53
N ASP A 288 -2.52 -19.24 4.32
CA ASP A 288 -2.52 -20.43 3.49
C ASP A 288 -1.08 -20.72 3.05
N PHE A 289 -0.46 -21.72 3.67
CA PHE A 289 0.96 -22.03 3.44
C PHE A 289 1.22 -22.57 2.04
N ASP A 290 0.28 -23.30 1.44
CA ASP A 290 0.43 -23.84 0.09
C ASP A 290 0.37 -22.70 -0.93
N ARG A 291 -0.55 -21.74 -0.72
CA ARG A 291 -0.57 -20.50 -1.51
C ARG A 291 0.71 -19.70 -1.37
N GLU A 292 1.20 -19.50 -0.14
CA GLU A 292 2.46 -18.77 0.09
C GLU A 292 3.63 -19.47 -0.63
N GLU A 293 3.68 -20.80 -0.61
CA GLU A 293 4.69 -21.60 -1.31
C GLU A 293 4.60 -21.43 -2.83
N HIS A 294 3.41 -21.58 -3.41
CA HIS A 294 3.20 -21.40 -4.84
C HIS A 294 3.60 -19.98 -5.31
N ILE A 295 3.18 -18.94 -4.58
CA ILE A 295 3.57 -17.56 -4.94
C ILE A 295 5.09 -17.41 -4.87
N LEU A 296 5.70 -17.92 -3.81
CA LEU A 296 7.15 -17.86 -3.64
C LEU A 296 7.89 -18.53 -4.79
N VAL A 297 7.51 -19.74 -5.19
CA VAL A 297 8.18 -20.48 -6.24
C VAL A 297 7.91 -19.86 -7.62
N ASP A 298 6.64 -19.66 -7.95
CA ASP A 298 6.22 -19.37 -9.33
C ASP A 298 6.38 -17.89 -9.69
N TYR A 299 6.28 -16.98 -8.71
CA TYR A 299 6.31 -15.53 -8.96
C TYR A 299 7.52 -14.81 -8.38
N VAL A 300 8.09 -15.32 -7.28
CA VAL A 300 9.19 -14.64 -6.59
C VAL A 300 10.54 -15.25 -6.98
N PHE A 301 10.76 -16.53 -6.73
CA PHE A 301 12.03 -17.19 -7.04
C PHE A 301 12.25 -17.40 -8.53
N SER A 302 11.19 -17.44 -9.33
CA SER A 302 11.29 -17.39 -10.80
C SER A 302 11.92 -16.11 -11.35
N LEU A 303 12.08 -15.07 -10.52
CA LEU A 303 12.80 -13.84 -10.88
C LEU A 303 14.33 -14.00 -10.84
N ASP A 304 14.84 -15.11 -10.29
CA ASP A 304 16.27 -15.43 -10.34
C ASP A 304 16.75 -15.50 -11.80
N GLY A 305 17.77 -14.73 -12.13
CA GLY A 305 18.31 -14.62 -13.48
C GLY A 305 17.43 -13.85 -14.49
N ALA A 306 16.23 -13.41 -14.11
CA ALA A 306 15.32 -12.68 -15.02
C ALA A 306 15.83 -11.28 -15.40
N TYR A 307 16.70 -10.70 -14.57
CA TYR A 307 17.39 -9.45 -14.84
C TYR A 307 18.84 -9.52 -14.35
N GLY A 308 19.79 -9.31 -15.26
CA GLY A 308 21.21 -9.14 -14.96
C GLY A 308 21.57 -7.66 -14.93
N SER A 309 22.12 -7.19 -13.82
CA SER A 309 22.61 -5.81 -13.70
C SER A 309 24.11 -5.79 -13.97
N THR A 310 24.56 -5.01 -14.95
CA THR A 310 26.00 -4.74 -15.20
C THR A 310 26.53 -3.63 -14.28
N TYR A 311 25.81 -3.30 -13.20
CA TYR A 311 26.15 -2.20 -12.31
C TYR A 311 27.49 -2.48 -11.64
N GLY A 312 28.48 -1.61 -11.86
CA GLY A 312 29.84 -1.79 -11.32
C GLY A 312 30.70 -2.82 -12.05
N GLU A 313 30.21 -3.48 -13.10
CA GLU A 313 31.09 -4.21 -14.02
C GLU A 313 31.85 -3.19 -14.86
N LYS A 314 33.19 -3.29 -14.88
CA LYS A 314 33.99 -2.56 -15.87
C LYS A 314 33.70 -3.17 -17.23
N ILE A 315 32.74 -2.59 -17.95
CA ILE A 315 32.54 -2.86 -19.37
C ILE A 315 33.69 -2.15 -20.10
N ASN A 316 34.83 -2.85 -20.21
CA ASN A 316 35.93 -2.68 -21.17
C ASN A 316 37.19 -3.34 -20.58
N GLU A 317 37.48 -4.57 -21.04
CA GLU A 317 38.86 -5.07 -21.20
C GLU A 317 39.38 -4.66 -22.58
#